data_AF-A0A8K0WK90-F1
#
_entry.id   AF-A0A8K0WK90-F1
#
_cell.length_a   1.000
_cell.length_b   1.000
_cell.length_c   1.000
_cell.angle_alpha   90.00
_cell.angle_beta   90.00
_cell.angle_gamma   90.00
#
_symmetry.space_group_name_H-M   'P 1'
#
loop_
_entity.id
_entity.type
_entity.pdbx_description
1 polymer ?
#
loop_
_entity_poly.entity_id
_entity_poly.type
_entity_poly.pdbx_seq_one_letter_code
_entity_poly.pdbx_strand_id
1 'polypeptide(L)'
;IVDPIPGRVYLGFWHKSKEWLAVLLLPTTNLPDIGVPGTLEQLGLYDNIPVCYSRSTRTKDLEFKKDYKIGGALASQRQFPVMYFDGLPFPAKSAVGWVAATDLQEFDADQPSSLIPNLKQVRAFLKQRQQSRL
;
A
#
# COMPACT_ATOMS: atom_id res chain seq x y z
N ILE A 1 -12.34 1.45 1.87
CA ILE A 1 -11.82 2.51 2.79
C ILE A 1 -11.51 3.76 1.97
N VAL A 2 -11.95 4.96 2.38
CA VAL A 2 -11.77 6.20 1.58
C VAL A 2 -10.53 7.02 1.95
N ASP A 3 -10.03 6.89 3.17
CA ASP A 3 -8.85 7.61 3.67
C ASP A 3 -7.94 6.70 4.50
N PRO A 4 -7.27 5.72 3.85
CA PRO A 4 -6.38 4.78 4.53
C PRO A 4 -5.06 5.46 4.95
N ILE A 5 -4.44 4.98 6.02
CA ILE A 5 -3.24 5.59 6.62
C ILE A 5 -1.97 4.93 6.06
N PRO A 6 -1.08 5.68 5.39
CA PRO A 6 0.19 5.15 4.89
C PRO A 6 1.03 4.48 5.97
N GLY A 7 1.70 3.39 5.59
CA GLY A 7 2.47 2.55 6.50
C GLY A 7 1.62 1.61 7.37
N ARG A 8 0.28 1.59 7.27
CA ARG A 8 -0.51 0.52 7.89
C ARG A 8 -0.66 -0.68 6.95
N VAL A 9 -0.88 -1.84 7.55
CA VAL A 9 -1.23 -3.05 6.84
C VAL A 9 -2.75 -3.09 6.68
N TYR A 10 -3.20 -3.50 5.49
CA TYR A 10 -4.61 -3.67 5.12
C TYR A 10 -4.78 -5.01 4.42
N LEU A 11 -6.02 -5.41 4.15
CA LEU A 11 -6.33 -6.44 3.18
C LEU A 11 -6.60 -5.77 1.82
N GLY A 12 -5.93 -6.26 0.79
CA GLY A 12 -6.12 -5.82 -0.60
C GLY A 12 -6.53 -6.99 -1.48
N PHE A 13 -7.55 -6.80 -2.32
CA PHE A 13 -7.96 -7.83 -3.27
C PHE A 13 -6.96 -7.89 -4.44
N TRP A 14 -6.26 -9.02 -4.59
CA TRP A 14 -5.29 -9.21 -5.65
C TRP A 14 -5.94 -9.84 -6.88
N HIS A 15 -6.18 -9.04 -7.91
CA HIS A 15 -6.88 -9.48 -9.12
C HIS A 15 -6.19 -10.62 -9.88
N LYS A 16 -4.87 -10.81 -9.71
CA LYS A 16 -4.10 -11.89 -10.36
C LYS A 16 -4.46 -13.27 -9.82
N SER A 17 -4.51 -13.42 -8.50
CA SER A 17 -4.83 -14.69 -7.83
C SER A 17 -6.28 -14.79 -7.34
N LYS A 18 -7.06 -13.70 -7.47
CA LYS A 18 -8.46 -13.61 -7.03
C LYS A 18 -8.64 -13.86 -5.53
N GLU A 19 -7.68 -13.42 -4.72
CA GLU A 19 -7.69 -13.61 -3.27
C GLU A 19 -7.45 -12.29 -2.53
N TRP A 20 -7.80 -12.27 -1.24
CA TRP A 20 -7.45 -11.17 -0.35
C TRP A 20 -6.08 -11.44 0.28
N LEU A 21 -5.13 -10.52 0.06
CA LEU A 21 -3.81 -10.58 0.65
C LEU A 21 -3.61 -9.44 1.64
N ALA A 22 -2.77 -9.67 2.64
CA ALA A 22 -2.22 -8.57 3.41
C ALA A 22 -1.36 -7.68 2.49
N VAL A 23 -1.53 -6.38 2.61
CA VAL A 23 -0.79 -5.37 1.84
C VAL A 23 -0.31 -4.25 2.75
N LEU A 24 0.90 -3.75 2.53
CA LEU A 24 1.41 -2.53 3.15
C LEU A 24 0.99 -1.34 2.28
N LEU A 25 0.24 -0.40 2.85
CA LEU A 25 -0.10 0.85 2.16
C LEU A 25 1.15 1.74 2.07
N LEU A 26 1.55 2.11 0.86
CA LEU A 26 2.73 2.92 0.64
C LEU A 26 2.36 4.42 0.65
N PRO A 27 3.15 5.30 1.28
CA PRO A 27 3.02 6.74 1.06
C PRO A 27 3.49 7.09 -0.36
N THR A 28 3.04 8.23 -0.88
CA THR A 28 3.52 8.73 -2.18
C THR A 28 4.94 9.27 -2.14
N THR A 29 5.45 9.54 -0.93
CA THR A 29 6.79 10.06 -0.65
C THR A 29 7.40 9.36 0.57
N ASN A 30 8.72 9.38 0.71
CA ASN A 30 9.43 8.90 1.90
C ASN A 30 9.10 7.45 2.31
N LEU A 31 9.17 6.50 1.37
CA LEU A 31 9.06 5.07 1.68
C LEU A 31 10.00 4.59 2.82
N PRO A 32 11.24 5.11 2.95
CA PRO A 32 12.13 4.68 4.02
C PRO A 32 11.57 4.86 5.43
N ASP A 33 10.71 5.87 5.66
CA ASP A 33 10.09 6.13 6.97
C ASP A 33 9.16 4.99 7.43
N ILE A 34 8.69 4.18 6.48
CA ILE A 34 7.87 2.99 6.77
C ILE A 34 8.65 1.69 6.65
N GLY A 35 9.98 1.74 6.47
CA GLY A 35 10.84 0.56 6.36
C GLY A 35 10.91 -0.05 4.96
N VAL A 36 10.51 0.70 3.93
CA VAL A 36 10.62 0.28 2.52
C VAL A 36 11.69 1.14 1.84
N PRO A 37 12.77 0.57 1.30
CA PRO A 37 13.82 1.36 0.65
C PRO A 37 13.33 1.96 -0.68
N GLY A 38 13.91 3.10 -1.06
CA GLY A 38 13.72 3.71 -2.38
C GLY A 38 12.49 4.61 -2.53
N THR A 39 12.02 4.77 -3.77
CA THR A 39 10.87 5.61 -4.15
C THR A 39 9.81 4.80 -4.92
N LEU A 40 8.59 5.32 -5.05
CA LEU A 40 7.56 4.69 -5.88
C LEU A 40 8.01 4.52 -7.35
N GLU A 41 8.81 5.46 -7.86
CA GLU A 41 9.38 5.41 -9.22
C GLU A 41 10.36 4.23 -9.36
N GLN A 42 11.25 4.02 -8.38
CA GLN A 42 12.17 2.88 -8.37
C GLN A 42 11.45 1.53 -8.21
N LEU A 43 10.27 1.51 -7.60
CA LEU A 43 9.41 0.34 -7.53
C LEU A 43 8.60 0.10 -8.82
N GLY A 44 8.72 0.95 -9.84
CA GLY A 44 7.98 0.83 -11.10
C GLY A 44 6.51 1.26 -11.03
N LEU A 45 6.06 1.86 -9.92
CA LEU A 45 4.66 2.30 -9.76
C LEU A 45 4.30 3.50 -10.64
N TYR A 46 5.31 4.17 -11.20
CA TYR A 46 5.13 5.29 -12.13
C TYR A 46 4.83 4.84 -13.57
N ASP A 47 5.04 3.56 -13.90
CA ASP A 47 4.78 3.04 -15.25
C ASP A 47 3.29 3.06 -15.60
N ASN A 48 2.42 2.96 -14.58
CA ASN A 48 0.96 2.94 -14.74
C ASN A 48 0.28 3.73 -13.61
N ILE A 49 0.47 5.05 -13.58
CA ILE A 49 -0.12 5.93 -12.56
C ILE A 49 -1.65 5.98 -12.72
N PRO A 50 -2.43 5.69 -11.66
CA PRO A 50 -3.89 5.78 -11.72
C PRO A 50 -4.40 7.18 -12.03
N VAL A 51 -5.55 7.25 -12.70
CA VAL A 51 -6.17 8.50 -13.13
C VAL A 51 -6.49 9.46 -11.99
N CYS A 52 -6.57 8.98 -10.75
CA CYS A 52 -6.80 9.79 -9.54
C CYS A 52 -5.60 10.66 -9.14
N TYR A 53 -4.42 10.42 -9.72
CA TYR A 53 -3.20 11.18 -9.42
C TYR A 53 -2.81 12.15 -10.53
N SER A 54 -2.09 13.20 -10.12
CA SER A 54 -1.31 14.09 -10.96
C SER A 54 0.10 14.24 -10.38
N ARG A 55 1.10 14.47 -11.24
CA ARG A 55 2.47 14.73 -10.79
C ARG A 55 2.61 16.21 -10.42
N SER A 56 3.04 16.49 -9.19
CA SER A 56 3.29 17.85 -8.71
C SER A 56 4.39 18.49 -9.55
N THR A 57 4.17 19.70 -10.08
CA THR A 57 5.19 20.41 -10.86
C THR A 57 6.37 20.84 -10.00
N ARG A 58 6.13 21.06 -8.70
CA ARG A 58 7.08 21.51 -7.69
C ARG A 58 7.93 20.38 -7.13
N THR A 59 7.31 19.33 -6.60
CA THR A 59 8.02 18.25 -5.89
C THR A 59 8.26 17.00 -6.74
N LYS A 60 7.59 16.90 -7.90
CA LYS A 60 7.56 15.70 -8.76
C LYS A 60 6.89 14.47 -8.14
N ASP A 61 6.31 14.60 -6.95
CA ASP A 61 5.55 13.56 -6.27
C ASP A 61 4.14 13.40 -6.85
N LEU A 62 3.49 12.29 -6.51
CA LEU A 62 2.09 12.07 -6.85
C LEU A 62 1.17 12.72 -5.82
N GLU A 63 0.25 13.55 -6.31
CA GLU A 63 -0.80 14.18 -5.53
C GLU A 63 -2.17 13.80 -6.10
N PHE A 64 -3.19 13.65 -5.23
CA PHE A 64 -4.55 13.45 -5.69
C PHE A 64 -5.04 14.66 -6.48
N LYS A 65 -5.65 14.40 -7.65
CA LYS A 65 -6.40 15.41 -8.40
C LYS A 65 -7.56 15.95 -7.58
N LYS A 66 -7.99 17.18 -7.87
CA LYS A 66 -8.98 17.94 -7.08
C LYS A 66 -10.21 17.11 -6.67
N ASP A 67 -10.88 16.46 -7.62
CA ASP A 67 -12.12 15.70 -7.35
C ASP A 67 -11.88 14.39 -6.60
N TYR A 68 -10.64 13.93 -6.58
CA TYR A 68 -10.20 12.77 -5.82
C TYR A 68 -9.65 13.16 -4.45
N LYS A 69 -9.55 14.46 -4.06
CA LYS A 69 -9.16 14.84 -2.69
C LYS A 69 -10.25 14.51 -1.67
N ILE A 70 -9.93 14.60 -0.38
CA ILE A 70 -10.87 14.21 0.70
C ILE A 70 -12.12 15.10 0.59
N GLY A 71 -13.30 14.47 0.65
CA GLY A 71 -14.59 15.15 0.43
C GLY A 71 -14.93 15.43 -1.04
N GLY A 72 -14.04 15.12 -1.98
CA GLY A 72 -14.32 15.23 -3.42
C GLY A 72 -15.27 14.14 -3.93
N ALA A 73 -15.98 14.43 -5.02
CA ALA A 73 -17.00 13.54 -5.59
C ALA A 73 -16.46 12.17 -6.05
N LEU A 74 -15.16 12.08 -6.34
CA LEU A 74 -14.49 10.86 -6.82
C LEU A 74 -13.54 10.27 -5.76
N ALA A 75 -13.60 10.72 -4.51
CA ALA A 75 -12.72 10.22 -3.43
C ALA A 75 -12.83 8.70 -3.21
N SER A 76 -14.01 8.12 -3.40
CA SER A 76 -14.24 6.66 -3.30
C SER A 76 -13.71 5.87 -4.49
N GLN A 77 -13.30 6.53 -5.58
CA GLN A 77 -12.76 5.89 -6.79
C GLN A 77 -11.22 5.92 -6.82
N ARG A 78 -10.58 6.33 -5.72
CA ARG A 78 -9.11 6.32 -5.62
C ARG A 78 -8.56 4.91 -5.77
N GLN A 79 -7.32 4.86 -6.23
CA GLN A 79 -6.45 3.71 -6.06
C GLN A 79 -5.26 4.14 -5.21
N PHE A 80 -4.72 3.21 -4.43
CA PHE A 80 -3.61 3.47 -3.52
C PHE A 80 -2.42 2.57 -3.86
N PRO A 81 -1.18 3.06 -3.75
CA PRO A 81 0.00 2.24 -3.99
C PRO A 81 0.19 1.29 -2.80
N VAL A 82 0.44 0.03 -3.10
CA VAL A 82 0.64 -1.00 -2.09
C VAL A 82 1.81 -1.91 -2.43
N MET A 83 2.37 -2.52 -1.40
CA MET A 83 3.30 -3.65 -1.51
C MET A 83 2.64 -4.89 -0.89
N TYR A 84 2.66 -6.00 -1.60
CA TYR A 84 1.99 -7.23 -1.19
C TYR A 84 2.86 -8.06 -0.25
N PHE A 85 2.25 -8.65 0.78
CA PHE A 85 2.86 -9.75 1.52
C PHE A 85 2.59 -11.05 0.76
N ASP A 86 3.38 -11.29 -0.29
CA ASP A 86 3.19 -12.36 -1.29
C ASP A 86 4.05 -13.61 -1.03
N GLY A 87 4.73 -13.67 0.11
CA GLY A 87 5.58 -14.80 0.50
C GLY A 87 7.01 -14.73 -0.04
N LEU A 88 7.32 -13.76 -0.91
CA LEU A 88 8.70 -13.46 -1.32
C LEU A 88 9.39 -12.58 -0.27
N PRO A 89 10.73 -12.57 -0.15
CA PRO A 89 11.45 -11.78 0.86
C PRO A 89 10.99 -10.30 0.90
N PHE A 90 10.41 -9.90 2.04
CA PHE A 90 9.83 -8.57 2.22
C PHE A 90 10.84 -7.60 2.88
N PRO A 91 10.93 -6.34 2.43
CA PRO A 91 10.25 -5.73 1.28
C PRO A 91 10.97 -5.96 -0.06
N ALA A 92 12.16 -6.56 -0.06
CA ALA A 92 13.10 -6.49 -1.19
C ALA A 92 12.63 -7.14 -2.51
N LYS A 93 11.74 -8.15 -2.46
CA LYS A 93 11.30 -8.91 -3.65
C LYS A 93 9.78 -8.97 -3.79
N SER A 94 9.05 -8.24 -2.96
CA SER A 94 7.59 -8.27 -2.95
C SER A 94 7.01 -7.57 -4.17
N ALA A 95 5.91 -8.11 -4.68
CA ALA A 95 5.12 -7.45 -5.69
C ALA A 95 4.58 -6.10 -5.18
N VAL A 96 4.44 -5.15 -6.10
CA VAL A 96 3.82 -3.85 -5.85
C VAL A 96 2.70 -3.61 -6.86
N GLY A 97 1.76 -2.75 -6.50
CA GLY A 97 0.70 -2.35 -7.42
C GLY A 97 -0.21 -1.29 -6.86
N TRP A 98 -1.31 -1.05 -7.56
CA TRP A 98 -2.35 -0.12 -7.17
C TRP A 98 -3.63 -0.90 -6.80
N VAL A 99 -4.22 -0.60 -5.64
CA VAL A 99 -5.46 -1.23 -5.18
C VAL A 99 -6.54 -0.17 -5.04
N ALA A 100 -7.73 -0.46 -5.57
CA ALA A 100 -8.87 0.44 -5.47
C ALA A 100 -9.34 0.61 -4.01
N ALA A 101 -9.87 1.78 -3.68
CA ALA A 101 -10.45 2.07 -2.37
C ALA A 101 -11.56 1.07 -1.96
N THR A 102 -12.30 0.55 -2.95
CA THR A 102 -13.35 -0.48 -2.81
C THR A 102 -12.77 -1.87 -2.54
N ASP A 103 -11.52 -2.09 -2.94
CA ASP A 103 -10.80 -3.35 -2.85
C ASP A 103 -9.82 -3.35 -1.67
N LEU A 104 -9.99 -2.41 -0.73
CA LEU A 104 -9.26 -2.30 0.53
C LEU A 104 -10.18 -2.51 1.74
N GLN A 105 -9.76 -3.39 2.64
CA GLN A 105 -10.43 -3.67 3.91
C GLN A 105 -9.44 -3.55 5.09
N GLU A 106 -9.99 -3.32 6.28
CA GLU A 106 -9.20 -3.28 7.51
C GLU A 106 -8.54 -4.64 7.74
N PHE A 107 -7.30 -4.62 8.21
CA PHE A 107 -6.56 -5.81 8.55
C PHE A 107 -6.47 -5.94 10.07
N ASP A 108 -6.77 -7.14 10.56
CA ASP A 108 -6.64 -7.51 11.95
C ASP A 108 -5.50 -8.52 12.11
N ALA A 109 -4.44 -8.11 12.80
CA ALA A 109 -3.24 -8.91 13.02
C ALA A 109 -3.44 -10.06 14.02
N ASP A 110 -4.51 -10.00 14.82
CA ASP A 110 -4.85 -10.97 15.84
C ASP A 110 -5.66 -12.15 15.29
N GLN A 111 -6.05 -12.09 14.00
CA GLN A 111 -6.70 -13.21 13.35
C GLN A 111 -5.81 -14.47 13.29
N PRO A 112 -6.42 -15.67 13.28
CA PRO A 112 -5.71 -16.92 13.05
C PRO A 112 -4.90 -16.90 11.74
N SER A 113 -3.66 -17.38 11.79
CA SER A 113 -2.76 -17.39 10.63
C SER A 113 -3.22 -18.29 9.48
N SER A 114 -4.22 -19.16 9.70
CA SER A 114 -4.82 -19.98 8.66
C SER A 114 -5.75 -19.19 7.72
N LEU A 115 -6.19 -18.00 8.11
CA LEU A 115 -7.16 -17.20 7.34
C LEU A 115 -6.51 -16.17 6.42
N ILE A 116 -5.29 -15.74 6.74
CA ILE A 116 -4.60 -14.69 5.99
C ILE A 116 -3.28 -15.25 5.44
N PRO A 117 -3.15 -15.36 4.11
CA PRO A 117 -1.91 -15.77 3.49
C PRO A 117 -0.72 -14.93 3.99
N ASN A 118 0.41 -15.60 4.23
CA ASN A 118 1.67 -14.96 4.61
C ASN A 118 1.65 -14.14 5.91
N LEU A 119 0.70 -14.36 6.83
CA LEU A 119 0.60 -13.61 8.10
C LEU A 119 1.89 -13.62 8.93
N LYS A 120 2.68 -14.70 8.88
CA LYS A 120 4.00 -14.77 9.55
C LYS A 120 4.94 -13.67 9.07
N GLN A 121 4.93 -13.37 7.77
CA GLN A 121 5.72 -12.30 7.17
C GLN A 121 5.27 -10.92 7.64
N VAL A 122 3.94 -10.70 7.68
CA VAL A 122 3.34 -9.46 8.21
C VAL A 122 3.80 -9.21 9.65
N ARG A 123 3.67 -10.23 10.52
CA ARG A 123 4.07 -10.15 11.93
C ARG A 123 5.57 -9.87 12.09
N ALA A 124 6.42 -10.51 11.29
CA ALA A 124 7.86 -10.28 11.29
C ALA A 124 8.20 -8.82 10.93
N PHE A 125 7.59 -8.30 9.86
CA PHE A 125 7.76 -6.92 9.45
C PHE A 125 7.31 -5.92 10.53
N LEU A 126 6.11 -6.11 11.10
CA LEU A 126 5.58 -5.24 12.14
C LEU A 126 6.49 -5.22 13.38
N LYS A 127 7.01 -6.39 13.79
CA LYS A 127 7.95 -6.51 14.92
C LYS A 127 9.25 -5.76 14.64
N GLN A 128 9.85 -5.96 13.47
CA GLN A 128 11.09 -5.26 13.09
C GLN A 128 10.89 -3.75 13.08
N ARG A 129 9.77 -3.26 12.54
CA ARG A 129 9.49 -1.82 12.48
C ARG A 129 9.28 -1.19 13.86
N GLN A 130 8.67 -1.91 14.80
CA GLN A 130 8.57 -1.45 16.18
C GLN A 130 9.96 -1.32 16.83
N GLN A 131 10.87 -2.26 16.56
CA GLN A 131 12.24 -2.22 17.07
C GLN A 131 13.08 -1.10 16.46
N SER A 132 12.88 -0.75 15.18
CA SER A 132 13.60 0.34 14.51
C SER A 132 13.10 1.75 14.88
N ARG A 133 11.98 1.86 15.61
CA ARG A 133 11.44 3.14 16.12
C ARG A 133 11.84 3.43 17.56
N LEU A 134 12.50 2.48 18.23
CA LEU A 134 13.12 2.62 19.54
C LEU A 134 14.59 3.00 19.37
#